data_AF-A0A960R6Y9-F1
#
_entry.id   AF-A0A960R6Y9-F1
#
_cell.length_a   1.000
_cell.length_b   1.000
_cell.length_c   1.000
_cell.angle_alpha   90.00
_cell.angle_beta   90.00
_cell.angle_gamma   90.00
#
_symmetry.space_group_name_H-M   'P 1'
#
loop_
_entity.id
_entity.type
_entity.pdbx_description
1 polymer ?
#
loop_
_entity_poly.entity_id
_entity_poly.type
_entity_poly.pdbx_seq_one_letter_code
_entity_poly.pdbx_strand_id
1 'polypeptide(L)'
;MPQTVVERCDDEDSPYHICEGCHDRLMARALRPIEWYNLAKRHSWSRYLLHDNFYDEDGTATQPENDVVDAISHPAPRLSNVVGDPERLLDYTITRWHLDDATKIAWQTISSEAVLPVISTRFTSTGNLNIRSACLEVASLTQSEGGAGFIRYCWREYPSVDLISLAQASAACLPFREGFDRVCDALAEIESSQKRDMM
;
A
#
# COMPACT_ATOMS: atom_id res chain seq x y z
N MET A 1 20.98 0.71 24.16
CA MET A 1 19.90 0.47 23.18
C MET A 1 19.77 1.73 22.35
N PRO A 2 19.60 1.65 21.02
CA PRO A 2 19.44 2.87 20.22
C PRO A 2 18.20 3.63 20.71
N GLN A 3 18.34 4.93 20.92
CA GLN A 3 17.25 5.78 21.36
C GLN A 3 16.18 5.87 20.27
N THR A 4 14.93 5.56 20.62
CA THR A 4 13.79 5.67 19.71
C THR A 4 13.23 7.08 19.76
N VAL A 5 13.12 7.70 18.59
CA VAL A 5 12.45 8.97 18.34
C VAL A 5 11.05 8.68 17.81
N VAL A 6 10.06 9.43 18.28
CA VAL A 6 8.69 9.42 17.76
C VAL A 6 8.51 10.67 16.92
N GLU A 7 8.49 10.51 15.61
CA GLU A 7 8.29 11.61 14.66
C GLU A 7 6.85 11.64 14.20
N ARG A 8 6.22 12.82 14.25
CA ARG A 8 4.85 12.98 13.79
C ARG A 8 4.85 12.96 12.26
N CYS A 9 3.79 12.40 11.69
CA CYS A 9 3.58 12.44 10.25
C CYS A 9 2.16 12.92 9.96
N ASP A 10 1.79 12.90 8.69
CA ASP A 10 0.44 13.18 8.19
C ASP A 10 -0.60 12.10 8.56
N ASP A 11 -0.23 11.16 9.43
CA ASP A 11 -1.10 10.19 10.10
C ASP A 11 -0.93 10.35 11.62
N GLU A 12 -1.81 11.12 12.25
CA GLU A 12 -1.70 11.43 13.69
C GLU A 12 -1.78 10.17 14.57
N ASP A 13 -2.49 9.13 14.09
CA ASP A 13 -2.68 7.88 14.80
C ASP A 13 -1.55 6.87 14.58
N SER A 14 -0.63 7.14 13.64
CA SER A 14 0.44 6.21 13.24
C SER A 14 1.78 6.93 13.00
N PRO A 15 2.39 7.53 14.04
CA PRO A 15 3.67 8.22 13.94
C PRO A 15 4.82 7.26 13.60
N TYR A 16 5.95 7.83 13.13
CA TYR A 16 7.15 7.04 12.87
C TYR A 16 7.89 6.74 14.17
N HIS A 17 8.17 5.46 14.40
CA HIS A 17 9.01 4.98 15.49
C HIS A 17 10.35 4.52 14.95
N ILE A 18 11.37 5.38 15.05
CA ILE A 18 12.66 5.18 14.39
C ILE A 18 13.81 5.47 15.35
N CYS A 19 15.01 4.94 15.08
CA CYS A 19 16.18 5.32 15.86
C CYS A 19 16.66 6.72 15.46
N GLU A 20 17.39 7.38 16.36
CA GLU A 20 17.94 8.73 16.14
C GLU A 20 18.66 8.89 14.80
N GLY A 21 19.56 7.98 14.44
CA GLY A 21 20.25 8.09 13.14
C GLY A 21 19.33 7.92 11.93
N CYS A 22 18.26 7.14 12.03
CA CYS A 22 17.24 7.06 10.97
C CYS A 22 16.37 8.33 10.94
N HIS A 23 16.13 8.95 12.09
CA HIS A 23 15.40 10.21 12.19
C HIS A 23 16.15 11.34 11.50
N ASP A 24 17.44 11.50 11.78
CA ASP A 24 18.28 12.51 11.10
C ASP A 24 18.25 12.34 9.57
N ARG A 25 18.35 11.09 9.09
CA ARG A 25 18.26 10.77 7.66
C ARG A 25 16.85 11.02 7.09
N LEU A 26 15.79 10.69 7.83
CA LEU A 26 14.41 10.96 7.41
C LEU A 26 14.19 12.46 7.21
N MET A 27 14.60 13.28 8.19
CA MET A 27 14.44 14.73 8.14
C MET A 27 15.28 15.36 7.03
N ALA A 28 16.47 14.83 6.76
CA ALA A 28 17.30 15.24 5.63
C ALA A 28 16.88 14.63 4.28
N ARG A 29 15.77 13.88 4.22
CA ARG A 29 15.29 13.18 3.01
C ARG A 29 16.34 12.26 2.38
N ALA A 30 17.20 11.69 3.22
CA ALA A 30 18.40 10.94 2.85
C ALA A 30 18.38 9.51 3.43
N LEU A 31 17.18 8.92 3.55
CA LEU A 31 17.07 7.52 3.97
C LEU A 31 17.80 6.60 3.00
N ARG A 32 18.41 5.55 3.53
CA ARG A 32 18.88 4.44 2.71
C ARG A 32 17.67 3.68 2.15
N PRO A 33 17.78 3.04 0.98
CA PRO A 33 16.66 2.34 0.36
C PRO A 33 15.91 1.37 1.28
N ILE A 34 16.62 0.57 2.10
CA ILE A 34 16.00 -0.35 3.06
C ILE A 34 15.25 0.37 4.20
N GLU A 35 15.70 1.56 4.59
CA GLU A 35 15.07 2.34 5.67
C GLU A 35 13.77 2.95 5.16
N TRP A 36 13.80 3.54 3.97
CA TRP A 36 12.60 3.99 3.28
C TRP A 36 11.62 2.84 3.11
N TYR A 37 12.05 1.69 2.60
CA TYR A 37 11.19 0.52 2.40
C TYR A 37 10.49 0.09 3.69
N ASN A 38 11.21 0.04 4.81
CA ASN A 38 10.66 -0.37 6.09
C ASN A 38 9.61 0.61 6.65
N LEU A 39 9.72 1.89 6.32
CA LEU A 39 8.71 2.89 6.65
C LEU A 39 7.54 2.84 5.65
N ALA A 40 7.82 2.86 4.35
CA ALA A 40 6.83 2.88 3.29
C ALA A 40 5.89 1.66 3.34
N LYS A 41 6.40 0.46 3.63
CA LYS A 41 5.53 -0.74 3.74
C LYS A 41 4.52 -0.70 4.92
N ARG A 42 4.76 0.17 5.90
CA ARG A 42 3.92 0.34 7.10
C ARG A 42 3.01 1.56 7.03
N HIS A 43 3.51 2.63 6.42
CA HIS A 43 2.84 3.92 6.40
C HIS A 43 2.36 4.33 5.00
N SER A 44 2.63 3.53 3.96
CA SER A 44 2.54 3.87 2.53
C SER A 44 3.62 4.87 2.08
N TRP A 45 4.08 4.73 0.84
CA TRP A 45 4.97 5.69 0.18
C TRP A 45 4.32 7.07 0.02
N SER A 46 2.99 7.14 0.00
CA SER A 46 2.21 8.37 -0.18
C SER A 46 2.30 9.38 0.98
N ARG A 47 2.95 9.03 2.08
CA ARG A 47 3.16 9.95 3.22
C ARG A 47 4.16 11.02 2.86
N TYR A 48 3.98 12.23 3.39
CA TYR A 48 4.76 13.40 2.96
C TYR A 48 6.27 13.15 2.96
N LEU A 49 6.81 12.60 4.06
CA LEU A 49 8.25 12.34 4.19
C LEU A 49 8.75 11.10 3.43
N LEU A 50 7.87 10.34 2.78
CA LEU A 50 8.19 9.12 2.01
C LEU A 50 7.82 9.23 0.53
N HIS A 51 7.24 10.36 0.13
CA HIS A 51 6.59 10.60 -1.16
C HIS A 51 7.56 10.53 -2.35
N ASP A 52 7.00 10.33 -3.54
CA ASP A 52 7.72 10.26 -4.82
C ASP A 52 8.59 11.49 -5.15
N ASN A 53 8.24 12.65 -4.58
CA ASN A 53 9.00 13.89 -4.67
C ASN A 53 10.41 13.76 -4.07
N PHE A 54 10.59 12.81 -3.13
CA PHE A 54 11.83 12.62 -2.39
C PHE A 54 12.46 11.25 -2.62
N TYR A 55 11.67 10.22 -2.96
CA TYR A 55 12.16 8.85 -3.12
C TYR A 55 11.53 8.18 -4.35
N ASP A 56 12.33 7.42 -5.09
CA ASP A 56 11.82 6.52 -6.13
C ASP A 56 11.22 5.24 -5.49
N GLU A 57 10.51 4.42 -6.27
CA GLU A 57 9.85 3.21 -5.77
C GLU A 57 10.83 2.18 -5.15
N ASP A 58 12.11 2.21 -5.54
CA ASP A 58 13.16 1.37 -4.96
C ASP A 58 13.78 1.97 -3.69
N GLY A 59 13.29 3.12 -3.23
CA GLY A 59 13.77 3.86 -2.08
C GLY A 59 15.00 4.73 -2.34
N THR A 60 15.39 4.91 -3.61
CA THR A 60 16.46 5.85 -3.97
C THR A 60 16.00 7.28 -3.71
N ALA A 61 16.70 7.98 -2.80
CA ALA A 61 16.42 9.40 -2.57
C ALA A 61 16.80 10.24 -3.80
N THR A 62 15.87 11.07 -4.27
CA THR A 62 16.01 11.88 -5.49
C THR A 62 16.39 13.34 -5.19
N GLN A 63 16.04 13.84 -4.01
CA GLN A 63 16.30 15.22 -3.57
C GLN A 63 16.75 15.28 -2.09
N PRO A 64 17.79 14.54 -1.70
CA PRO A 64 18.24 14.54 -0.31
C PRO A 64 18.96 15.85 0.02
N GLU A 65 18.82 16.34 1.26
CA GLU A 65 19.58 17.50 1.77
C GLU A 65 21.04 17.15 2.04
N ASN A 66 21.30 15.88 2.38
CA ASN A 66 22.62 15.33 2.67
C ASN A 66 22.90 14.10 1.80
N ASP A 67 24.17 13.74 1.63
CA ASP A 67 24.52 12.52 0.90
C ASP A 67 23.90 11.27 1.55
N VAL A 68 23.38 10.36 0.71
CA VAL A 68 22.85 9.07 1.18
C VAL A 68 24.02 8.12 1.44
N VAL A 69 24.38 7.99 2.71
CA VAL A 69 25.50 7.14 3.14
C VAL A 69 25.18 5.65 2.95
N ASP A 70 26.11 4.92 2.32
CA ASP A 70 26.06 3.46 2.15
C ASP A 70 24.79 2.90 1.46
N ALA A 71 24.15 3.68 0.58
CA ALA A 71 22.91 3.26 -0.11
C ALA A 71 23.02 1.87 -0.78
N ILE A 72 24.14 1.61 -1.47
CA ILE A 72 24.39 0.36 -2.20
C ILE A 72 24.44 -0.86 -1.26
N SER A 73 24.93 -0.68 -0.04
CA SER A 73 25.04 -1.74 0.97
C SER A 73 23.71 -2.01 1.69
N HIS A 74 22.72 -1.15 1.49
CA HIS A 74 21.43 -1.16 2.16
C HIS A 74 20.25 -1.03 1.18
N PRO A 75 20.16 -1.91 0.17
CA PRO A 75 19.11 -1.84 -0.85
C PRO A 75 17.73 -2.20 -0.29
N ALA A 76 16.67 -1.66 -0.87
CA ALA A 76 15.33 -2.19 -0.69
C ALA A 76 15.20 -3.59 -1.34
N PRO A 77 14.30 -4.46 -0.87
CA PRO A 77 14.04 -5.73 -1.52
C PRO A 77 13.56 -5.54 -2.96
N ARG A 78 14.11 -6.33 -3.88
CA ARG A 78 13.61 -6.46 -5.25
C ARG A 78 12.51 -7.50 -5.31
N LEU A 79 11.70 -7.48 -6.37
CA LEU A 79 10.66 -8.50 -6.60
C LEU A 79 11.20 -9.94 -6.47
N SER A 80 12.39 -10.20 -7.02
CA SER A 80 13.04 -11.52 -6.94
C SER A 80 13.41 -11.96 -5.52
N ASN A 81 13.47 -11.03 -4.56
CA ASN A 81 13.74 -11.34 -3.15
C ASN A 81 12.48 -11.73 -2.37
N VAL A 82 11.29 -11.41 -2.90
CA VAL A 82 10.01 -11.56 -2.18
C VAL A 82 9.01 -12.48 -2.88
N VAL A 83 9.26 -12.83 -4.15
CA VAL A 83 8.39 -13.73 -4.92
C VAL A 83 8.19 -15.06 -4.20
N GLY A 84 6.94 -15.53 -4.15
CA GLY A 84 6.55 -16.77 -3.48
C GLY A 84 6.23 -16.64 -1.98
N ASP A 85 6.53 -15.50 -1.35
CA ASP A 85 6.12 -15.19 0.02
C ASP A 85 5.02 -14.10 -0.01
N PRO A 86 3.74 -14.42 0.27
CA PRO A 86 2.65 -13.46 0.13
C PRO A 86 2.77 -12.27 1.09
N GLU A 87 3.34 -12.44 2.28
CA GLU A 87 3.51 -11.32 3.22
C GLU A 87 4.56 -10.34 2.72
N ARG A 88 5.71 -10.86 2.28
CA ARG A 88 6.80 -10.03 1.74
C ARG A 88 6.43 -9.41 0.40
N LEU A 89 5.68 -10.12 -0.43
CA LEU A 89 5.19 -9.60 -1.70
C LEU A 89 4.17 -8.48 -1.47
N LEU A 90 3.30 -8.59 -0.45
CA LEU A 90 2.41 -7.49 -0.08
C LEU A 90 3.17 -6.27 0.45
N ASP A 91 4.16 -6.48 1.31
CA ASP A 91 5.04 -5.39 1.75
C ASP A 91 5.72 -4.70 0.55
N TYR A 92 6.19 -5.46 -0.45
CA TYR A 92 6.74 -4.92 -1.69
C TYR A 92 5.71 -4.17 -2.53
N THR A 93 4.51 -4.72 -2.70
CA THR A 93 3.40 -4.10 -3.44
C THR A 93 2.99 -2.76 -2.83
N ILE A 94 2.92 -2.67 -1.50
CA ILE A 94 2.58 -1.43 -0.79
C ILE A 94 3.57 -0.30 -1.07
N THR A 95 4.83 -0.60 -1.40
CA THR A 95 5.83 0.43 -1.72
C THR A 95 5.88 0.79 -3.20
N ARG A 96 5.04 0.20 -4.06
CA ARG A 96 4.96 0.56 -5.48
C ARG A 96 3.90 1.63 -5.71
N TRP A 97 4.12 2.52 -6.66
CA TRP A 97 3.11 3.48 -7.12
C TRP A 97 2.00 2.78 -7.91
N HIS A 98 2.37 1.73 -8.65
CA HIS A 98 1.42 0.87 -9.35
C HIS A 98 1.92 -0.58 -9.43
N LEU A 99 1.00 -1.55 -9.57
CA LEU A 99 1.39 -2.93 -9.84
C LEU A 99 1.78 -3.08 -11.32
N ASP A 100 3.07 -3.26 -11.56
CA ASP A 100 3.58 -3.66 -12.87
C ASP A 100 3.19 -5.12 -13.22
N ASP A 101 3.37 -5.49 -14.48
CA ASP A 101 3.00 -6.82 -14.98
C ASP A 101 3.80 -7.93 -14.30
N ALA A 102 5.06 -7.69 -13.95
CA ALA A 102 5.90 -8.67 -13.27
C ALA A 102 5.37 -8.98 -11.86
N THR A 103 4.94 -7.97 -11.12
CA THR A 103 4.34 -8.09 -9.79
C THR A 103 2.97 -8.77 -9.87
N LYS A 104 2.16 -8.46 -10.89
CA LYS A 104 0.89 -9.16 -11.13
C LYS A 104 1.11 -10.65 -11.39
N ILE A 105 2.07 -11.00 -12.24
CA ILE A 105 2.44 -12.39 -12.51
C ILE A 105 2.90 -13.07 -11.22
N ALA A 106 3.73 -12.41 -10.41
CA ALA A 106 4.19 -12.96 -9.13
C ALA A 106 3.01 -13.30 -8.21
N TRP A 107 2.02 -12.42 -8.08
CA TRP A 107 0.81 -12.68 -7.30
C TRP A 107 0.00 -13.87 -7.81
N GLN A 108 -0.14 -13.99 -9.14
CA GLN A 108 -0.89 -15.09 -9.77
C GLN A 108 -0.20 -16.45 -9.64
N THR A 109 1.08 -16.49 -9.27
CA THR A 109 1.77 -17.77 -8.97
C THR A 109 1.46 -18.32 -7.57
N ILE A 110 0.90 -17.51 -6.67
CA ILE A 110 0.55 -17.91 -5.30
C ILE A 110 -0.91 -18.35 -5.27
N SER A 111 -1.23 -19.43 -4.55
CA SER A 111 -2.61 -19.88 -4.42
C SER A 111 -3.49 -18.83 -3.74
N SER A 112 -4.72 -18.65 -4.23
CA SER A 112 -5.68 -17.70 -3.68
C SER A 112 -5.92 -17.93 -2.17
N GLU A 113 -5.95 -19.19 -1.74
CA GLU A 113 -6.06 -19.63 -0.34
C GLU A 113 -4.93 -19.12 0.55
N ALA A 114 -3.70 -19.01 0.03
CA ALA A 114 -2.57 -18.48 0.78
C ALA A 114 -2.55 -16.94 0.79
N VAL A 115 -3.08 -16.29 -0.26
CA VAL A 115 -3.11 -14.83 -0.38
C VAL A 115 -4.18 -14.21 0.52
N LEU A 116 -5.38 -14.77 0.54
CA LEU A 116 -6.55 -14.16 1.21
C LEU A 116 -6.32 -13.80 2.69
N PRO A 117 -5.73 -14.67 3.53
CA PRO A 117 -5.46 -14.34 4.93
C PRO A 117 -4.50 -13.16 5.08
N VAL A 118 -3.50 -13.04 4.21
CA VAL A 118 -2.49 -11.98 4.26
C VAL A 118 -3.10 -10.62 3.94
N ILE A 119 -3.84 -10.52 2.83
CA ILE A 119 -4.49 -9.26 2.43
C ILE A 119 -5.61 -8.86 3.42
N SER A 120 -6.36 -9.83 3.95
CA SER A 120 -7.45 -9.56 4.91
C SER A 120 -6.89 -9.07 6.26
N THR A 121 -5.82 -9.70 6.74
CA THR A 121 -5.16 -9.30 7.98
C THR A 121 -4.53 -7.92 7.83
N ARG A 122 -3.83 -7.66 6.71
CA ARG A 122 -3.23 -6.34 6.48
C ARG A 122 -4.30 -5.25 6.38
N PHE A 123 -5.37 -5.48 5.62
CA PHE A 123 -6.47 -4.51 5.47
C PHE A 123 -7.11 -4.13 6.80
N THR A 124 -7.37 -5.11 7.67
CA THR A 124 -8.02 -4.89 8.97
C THR A 124 -7.08 -4.29 10.02
N SER A 125 -5.76 -4.45 9.86
CA SER A 125 -4.76 -3.94 10.80
C SER A 125 -4.43 -2.46 10.68
N THR A 126 -4.94 -1.77 9.65
CA THR A 126 -4.58 -0.37 9.37
C THR A 126 -5.79 0.44 8.91
N GLY A 127 -5.78 1.74 9.22
CA GLY A 127 -6.69 2.74 8.65
C GLY A 127 -6.12 3.43 7.39
N ASN A 128 -4.88 3.10 7.00
CA ASN A 128 -4.21 3.74 5.87
C ASN A 128 -4.89 3.36 4.55
N LEU A 129 -5.46 4.36 3.86
CA LEU A 129 -6.20 4.18 2.62
C LEU A 129 -5.37 3.51 1.53
N ASN A 130 -4.13 3.93 1.31
CA ASN A 130 -3.28 3.39 0.24
C ASN A 130 -2.86 1.94 0.49
N ILE A 131 -2.66 1.55 1.75
CA ILE A 131 -2.41 0.15 2.10
C ILE A 131 -3.68 -0.69 1.87
N ARG A 132 -4.85 -0.16 2.25
CA ARG A 132 -6.14 -0.83 2.01
C ARG A 132 -6.41 -0.98 0.50
N SER A 133 -6.12 0.03 -0.30
CA SER A 133 -6.20 -0.01 -1.77
C SER A 133 -5.30 -1.10 -2.35
N ALA A 134 -4.04 -1.19 -1.92
CA ALA A 134 -3.13 -2.24 -2.35
C ALA A 134 -3.68 -3.65 -2.03
N CYS A 135 -4.30 -3.84 -0.86
CA CYS A 135 -4.94 -5.11 -0.51
C CYS A 135 -6.12 -5.45 -1.45
N LEU A 136 -6.92 -4.47 -1.83
CA LEU A 136 -8.05 -4.63 -2.75
C LEU A 136 -7.59 -4.91 -4.19
N GLU A 137 -6.53 -4.25 -4.64
CA GLU A 137 -5.95 -4.51 -5.96
C GLU A 137 -5.42 -5.95 -6.05
N VAL A 138 -4.69 -6.41 -5.03
CA VAL A 138 -4.25 -7.82 -4.94
C VAL A 138 -5.44 -8.78 -4.87
N ALA A 139 -6.51 -8.42 -4.14
CA ALA A 139 -7.73 -9.22 -4.10
C ALA A 139 -8.34 -9.39 -5.50
N SER A 140 -8.42 -8.29 -6.26
CA SER A 140 -8.97 -8.28 -7.63
C SER A 140 -8.19 -9.17 -8.60
N LEU A 141 -6.89 -9.33 -8.35
CA LEU A 141 -5.99 -10.12 -9.21
C LEU A 141 -6.00 -11.61 -8.87
N THR A 142 -6.24 -11.96 -7.60
CA THR A 142 -5.94 -13.31 -7.08
C THR A 142 -7.14 -14.12 -6.63
N GLN A 143 -8.26 -13.48 -6.29
CA GLN A 143 -9.32 -14.16 -5.54
C GLN A 143 -10.50 -14.63 -6.38
N SER A 144 -10.80 -13.95 -7.49
CA SER A 144 -12.05 -14.18 -8.25
C SER A 144 -13.25 -14.25 -7.29
N GLU A 145 -14.23 -15.11 -7.54
CA GLU A 145 -15.40 -15.31 -6.66
C GLU A 145 -15.05 -15.73 -5.22
N GLY A 146 -13.86 -16.31 -4.98
CA GLY A 146 -13.40 -16.68 -3.64
C GLY A 146 -13.22 -15.48 -2.69
N GLY A 147 -13.04 -14.28 -3.25
CA GLY A 147 -12.88 -13.03 -2.50
C GLY A 147 -14.19 -12.40 -2.05
N ALA A 148 -15.35 -12.91 -2.48
CA ALA A 148 -16.65 -12.23 -2.29
C ALA A 148 -16.94 -11.87 -0.83
N GLY A 149 -16.62 -12.77 0.12
CA GLY A 149 -16.80 -12.52 1.54
C GLY A 149 -15.96 -11.35 2.06
N PHE A 150 -14.70 -11.28 1.63
CA PHE A 150 -13.80 -10.18 1.96
C PHE A 150 -14.25 -8.86 1.34
N ILE A 151 -14.65 -8.85 0.06
CA ILE A 151 -15.10 -7.60 -0.58
C ILE A 151 -16.40 -7.07 0.04
N ARG A 152 -17.34 -7.95 0.43
CA ARG A 152 -18.52 -7.54 1.22
C ARG A 152 -18.14 -6.95 2.57
N TYR A 153 -17.09 -7.48 3.22
CA TYR A 153 -16.54 -6.87 4.43
C TYR A 153 -16.04 -5.45 4.13
N CYS A 154 -15.23 -5.27 3.09
CA CYS A 154 -14.65 -3.97 2.74
C CYS A 154 -15.72 -2.92 2.40
N TRP A 155 -16.83 -3.31 1.78
CA TRP A 155 -17.97 -2.41 1.56
C TRP A 155 -18.62 -1.88 2.84
N ARG A 156 -18.54 -2.61 3.96
CA ARG A 156 -19.05 -2.10 5.26
C ARG A 156 -18.16 -1.02 5.87
N GLU A 157 -16.90 -0.96 5.43
CA GLU A 157 -15.93 0.03 5.87
C GLU A 157 -16.00 1.31 5.01
N TYR A 158 -16.68 1.29 3.86
CA TYR A 158 -16.89 2.48 3.04
C TYR A 158 -17.68 3.56 3.84
N PRO A 159 -17.29 4.85 3.82
CA PRO A 159 -16.34 5.51 2.90
C PRO A 159 -14.88 5.57 3.36
N SER A 160 -14.47 4.82 4.40
CA SER A 160 -13.06 4.77 4.86
C SER A 160 -12.14 3.87 3.99
N VAL A 161 -12.51 3.71 2.72
CA VAL A 161 -11.85 2.86 1.74
C VAL A 161 -12.01 3.52 0.37
N ASP A 162 -10.94 3.50 -0.43
CA ASP A 162 -10.95 4.05 -1.78
C ASP A 162 -12.00 3.36 -2.67
N LEU A 163 -12.87 4.16 -3.29
CA LEU A 163 -13.97 3.66 -4.11
C LEU A 163 -13.49 3.00 -5.39
N ILE A 164 -12.41 3.50 -6.02
CA ILE A 164 -11.90 2.96 -7.27
C ILE A 164 -11.39 1.53 -7.05
N SER A 165 -10.58 1.35 -6.00
CA SER A 165 -10.08 0.05 -5.57
C SER A 165 -11.21 -0.91 -5.19
N LEU A 166 -12.24 -0.42 -4.48
CA LEU A 166 -13.44 -1.21 -4.16
C LEU A 166 -14.21 -1.62 -5.39
N ALA A 167 -14.38 -0.73 -6.37
CA ALA A 167 -15.09 -1.01 -7.61
C ALA A 167 -14.38 -2.08 -8.43
N GLN A 168 -13.05 -1.97 -8.56
CA GLN A 168 -12.23 -2.98 -9.25
C GLN A 168 -12.32 -4.35 -8.56
N ALA A 169 -12.15 -4.39 -7.24
CA ALA A 169 -12.25 -5.64 -6.48
C ALA A 169 -13.67 -6.24 -6.54
N SER A 170 -14.71 -5.39 -6.56
CA SER A 170 -16.11 -5.81 -6.73
C SER A 170 -16.35 -6.43 -8.09
N ALA A 171 -15.82 -5.85 -9.17
CA ALA A 171 -15.95 -6.39 -10.52
C ALA A 171 -15.28 -7.77 -10.65
N ALA A 172 -14.18 -8.00 -9.92
CA ALA A 172 -13.46 -9.27 -9.94
C ALA A 172 -14.09 -10.34 -9.04
N CYS A 173 -14.62 -9.96 -7.87
CA CYS A 173 -14.96 -10.91 -6.81
C CYS A 173 -16.46 -11.09 -6.53
N LEU A 174 -17.31 -10.15 -6.95
CA LEU A 174 -18.74 -10.20 -6.67
C LEU A 174 -19.56 -10.58 -7.91
N PRO A 175 -20.76 -11.15 -7.72
CA PRO A 175 -21.74 -11.25 -8.80
C PRO A 175 -22.00 -9.88 -9.43
N PHE A 176 -22.09 -9.82 -10.76
CA PHE A 176 -22.19 -8.56 -11.51
C PHE A 176 -23.21 -7.57 -10.93
N ARG A 177 -24.46 -8.01 -10.69
CA ARG A 177 -25.52 -7.14 -10.16
C ARG A 177 -25.16 -6.58 -8.79
N GLU A 178 -24.68 -7.46 -7.92
CA GLU A 178 -24.29 -7.08 -6.57
C GLU A 178 -23.11 -6.08 -6.57
N GLY A 179 -22.09 -6.29 -7.39
CA GLY A 179 -20.96 -5.36 -7.51
C GLY A 179 -21.36 -4.04 -8.17
N PHE A 180 -22.09 -4.10 -9.28
CA PHE A 180 -22.53 -2.94 -10.05
C PHE A 180 -23.43 -2.03 -9.23
N ASP A 181 -24.46 -2.59 -8.58
CA ASP A 181 -25.44 -1.81 -7.83
C ASP A 181 -24.76 -1.04 -6.69
N ARG A 182 -23.84 -1.69 -5.94
CA ARG A 182 -23.07 -1.02 -4.87
C ARG A 182 -22.22 0.15 -5.37
N VAL A 183 -21.54 -0.03 -6.49
CA VAL A 183 -20.72 1.04 -7.07
C VAL A 183 -21.60 2.19 -7.55
N CYS A 184 -22.71 1.90 -8.22
CA CYS A 184 -23.65 2.92 -8.67
C CYS A 184 -24.29 3.68 -7.50
N ASP A 185 -24.68 2.99 -6.43
CA ASP A 185 -25.24 3.60 -5.24
C ASP A 185 -24.21 4.53 -4.58
N ALA A 186 -22.97 4.07 -4.38
CA ALA A 186 -21.89 4.89 -3.84
C ALA A 186 -21.57 6.12 -4.72
N LEU A 187 -21.56 5.96 -6.04
CA LEU A 187 -21.37 7.07 -6.99
C LEU A 187 -22.55 8.04 -6.99
N ALA A 188 -23.77 7.60 -6.71
CA ALA A 188 -24.94 8.46 -6.63
C ALA A 188 -24.89 9.40 -5.41
N GLU A 189 -24.29 8.93 -4.31
CA GLU A 189 -24.14 9.68 -3.07
C GLU A 189 -23.03 10.75 -3.11
N ILE A 190 -22.03 10.59 -4.00
CA ILE A 190 -20.96 11.58 -4.17
C ILE A 190 -21.52 12.86 -4.82
N GLU A 191 -21.17 14.03 -4.31
CA GLU A 191 -21.56 15.31 -4.90
C GLU A 191 -20.94 15.48 -6.30
N SER A 192 -21.70 16.08 -7.23
CA SER A 192 -21.29 16.26 -8.64
C SER A 192 -19.94 16.98 -8.83
N SER A 193 -19.54 17.82 -7.86
CA SER A 193 -18.24 18.51 -7.81
C SER A 193 -17.08 17.53 -7.55
N GLN A 194 -17.27 16.58 -6.64
CA GLN A 194 -16.26 15.61 -6.19
C GLN A 194 -16.05 14.47 -7.18
N LYS A 195 -17.04 14.16 -8.03
CA LYS A 195 -16.92 13.11 -9.07
C LYS A 195 -15.82 13.36 -10.10
N ARG A 196 -15.44 14.63 -10.32
CA ARG A 196 -14.40 15.02 -11.29
C ARG A 196 -12.98 14.81 -10.77
N ASP A 197 -12.79 14.80 -9.46
CA ASP A 197 -11.48 14.61 -8.82
C ASP A 197 -11.15 13.12 -8.60
N MET A 198 -12.10 12.23 -8.90
CA MET A 198 -11.95 10.77 -8.81
C MET A 198 -11.61 10.10 -10.16
N MET A 199 -11.55 10.88 -11.26
CA MET A 199 -11.18 10.43 -12.61
C MET A 199 -9.75 10.88 -12.94
#